data_AF-A0A094GXM2-F1
#
_entry.id   AF-A0A094GXM2-F1
#
_cell.length_a   1.000
_cell.length_b   1.000
_cell.length_c   1.000
_cell.angle_alpha   90.00
_cell.angle_beta   90.00
_cell.angle_gamma   90.00
#
_symmetry.space_group_name_H-M   'P 1'
#
loop_
_entity.id
_entity.type
_entity.pdbx_description
1 polymer ?
#
loop_
_entity_poly.entity_id
_entity_poly.type
_entity_poly.pdbx_seq_one_letter_code
_entity_poly.pdbx_strand_id
1 'polypeptide(L)'
;MKITNILPLFYCSVLAAAISPPSGLYTIIPEAFGHQGYVGRRQIEDRSLRPKEVLVLGGTPEAWSVERQSDGKYRLSQRGGFAGESNGRLVAFLTREQGTDRWLIDSSTEDGNDIFTLARDPSRGWITPPPNDENDRQIWVQPLIIGAGEPPFYPPTELFRFVPLYDE
;
A
#
# COMPACT_ATOMS: atom_id res chain seq x y z
N MET A 1 -5.28 -36.12 -39.40
CA MET A 1 -4.61 -34.87 -38.97
C MET A 1 -5.04 -34.63 -37.53
N LYS A 2 -4.11 -34.71 -36.57
CA LYS A 2 -4.41 -34.67 -35.13
C LYS A 2 -4.44 -33.22 -34.65
N ILE A 3 -5.54 -32.80 -34.03
CA ILE A 3 -5.68 -31.48 -33.39
C ILE A 3 -5.15 -31.64 -31.96
N THR A 4 -4.01 -31.03 -31.69
CA THR A 4 -3.41 -30.99 -30.34
C THR A 4 -4.13 -29.90 -29.54
N ASN A 5 -4.98 -30.32 -28.60
CA ASN A 5 -5.51 -29.46 -27.55
C ASN A 5 -4.37 -28.98 -26.66
N ILE A 6 -4.14 -27.67 -26.63
CA ILE A 6 -3.26 -27.01 -25.68
C ILE A 6 -4.07 -26.80 -24.40
N LEU A 7 -3.77 -27.57 -23.36
CA LEU A 7 -4.27 -27.33 -22.01
C LEU A 7 -3.67 -26.03 -21.47
N PRO A 8 -4.43 -25.15 -20.79
CA PRO A 8 -3.85 -24.06 -20.06
C PRO A 8 -3.17 -24.63 -18.81
N LEU A 9 -1.86 -24.44 -18.71
CA LEU A 9 -1.10 -24.69 -17.49
C LEU A 9 -1.60 -23.70 -16.44
N PHE A 10 -2.41 -24.19 -15.50
CA PHE A 10 -2.61 -23.52 -14.23
C PHE A 10 -1.27 -23.49 -13.51
N TYR A 11 -0.60 -22.34 -13.56
CA TYR A 11 0.52 -22.05 -12.67
C TYR A 11 -0.02 -21.99 -11.24
N CYS A 12 0.09 -23.10 -10.52
CA CYS A 12 0.10 -23.07 -9.06
C CYS A 12 1.46 -22.51 -8.65
N SER A 13 1.52 -21.19 -8.47
CA SER A 13 2.67 -20.53 -7.85
C SER A 13 2.81 -21.08 -6.42
N VAL A 14 4.03 -21.47 -6.06
CA VAL A 14 4.37 -21.90 -4.71
C VAL A 14 4.09 -20.72 -3.78
N LEU A 15 3.23 -20.92 -2.78
CA LEU A 15 3.03 -19.98 -1.68
C LEU A 15 4.34 -19.90 -0.89
N ALA A 16 5.24 -18.99 -1.27
CA ALA A 16 6.07 -18.35 -0.27
C ALA A 16 5.11 -17.81 0.79
N ALA A 17 5.28 -18.21 2.04
CA ALA A 17 4.45 -17.71 3.11
C ALA A 17 4.71 -16.21 3.22
N ALA A 18 3.81 -15.39 2.65
CA ALA A 18 3.89 -13.94 2.74
C ALA A 18 3.89 -13.59 4.22
N ILE A 19 4.95 -12.94 4.67
CA ILE A 19 5.05 -12.46 6.05
C ILE A 19 4.34 -11.11 6.03
N SER A 20 3.11 -11.04 6.49
CA SER A 20 2.42 -9.75 6.68
C SER A 20 2.85 -9.12 8.02
N PRO A 21 2.82 -7.77 8.15
CA PRO A 21 3.25 -7.12 9.39
C PRO A 21 2.27 -7.40 10.54
N PRO A 22 2.72 -7.45 11.81
CA PRO A 22 1.82 -7.47 12.95
C PRO A 22 1.04 -6.16 13.07
N SER A 23 -0.11 -6.18 13.74
CA SER A 23 -0.82 -4.93 14.06
C SER A 23 0.06 -4.04 14.94
N GLY A 24 0.01 -2.72 14.72
CA GLY A 24 0.83 -1.77 15.47
C GLY A 24 0.88 -0.38 14.83
N LEU A 25 1.76 0.47 15.38
CA LEU A 25 2.04 1.80 14.86
C LEU A 25 3.27 1.76 13.95
N TYR A 26 3.17 2.36 12.77
CA TYR A 26 4.24 2.33 11.77
C TYR A 26 4.47 3.70 11.14
N THR A 27 5.71 3.98 10.77
CA THR A 27 6.01 4.90 9.68
C THR A 27 6.03 4.12 8.37
N ILE A 28 5.32 4.63 7.35
CA ILE A 28 5.26 4.00 6.03
C ILE A 28 6.13 4.84 5.08
N ILE A 29 7.18 4.22 4.52
CA ILE A 29 8.18 4.88 3.67
C ILE A 29 8.08 4.32 2.25
N PRO A 30 7.91 5.15 1.21
CA PRO A 30 7.88 4.67 -0.16
C PRO A 30 9.29 4.36 -0.68
N GLU A 31 9.49 3.20 -1.29
CA GLU A 31 10.80 2.79 -1.82
C GLU A 31 11.24 3.64 -3.03
N ALA A 32 10.29 4.07 -3.88
CA ALA A 32 10.59 4.88 -5.06
C ALA A 32 11.32 6.20 -4.80
N PHE A 33 11.25 6.75 -3.58
CA PHE A 33 11.87 8.03 -3.22
C PHE A 33 13.25 7.87 -2.58
N GLY A 34 13.87 6.69 -2.71
CA GLY A 34 15.17 6.44 -2.09
C GLY A 34 15.12 6.58 -0.56
N HIS A 35 14.00 6.20 0.04
CA HIS A 35 13.68 6.38 1.46
C HIS A 35 13.60 7.85 1.92
N GLN A 36 13.47 8.80 1.00
CA GLN A 36 13.24 10.20 1.33
C GLN A 36 11.74 10.49 1.42
N GLY A 37 11.29 10.76 2.64
CA GLY A 37 9.89 11.09 2.92
C GLY A 37 9.08 9.90 3.42
N TYR A 38 7.80 10.15 3.67
CA TYR A 38 6.87 9.19 4.25
C TYR A 38 5.48 9.37 3.65
N VAL A 39 4.68 8.30 3.70
CA VAL A 39 3.26 8.36 3.32
C VAL A 39 2.45 8.94 4.47
N GLY A 40 1.65 9.97 4.21
CA GLY A 40 0.83 10.58 5.26
C GLY A 40 -0.05 11.73 4.78
N ARG A 41 -0.58 12.47 5.75
CA ARG A 41 -1.47 13.62 5.57
C ARG A 41 -0.75 14.94 5.86
N ARG A 42 -1.23 16.04 5.25
CA ARG A 42 -0.68 17.37 5.57
C ARG A 42 -0.91 17.71 7.04
N GLN A 43 0.04 18.39 7.68
CA GLN A 43 -0.13 18.85 9.06
C GLN A 43 -1.31 19.84 9.17
N ILE A 44 -1.39 20.75 8.19
CA ILE A 44 -2.44 21.76 8.08
C ILE A 44 -3.40 21.33 6.96
N GLU A 45 -4.66 21.11 7.32
CA GLU A 45 -5.75 20.74 6.42
C GLU A 45 -6.96 21.65 6.69
N ASP A 46 -7.88 21.72 5.72
CA ASP A 46 -9.16 22.36 5.93
C ASP A 46 -10.00 21.62 6.98
N ARG A 47 -10.92 22.34 7.65
CA ARG A 47 -11.77 21.78 8.72
C ARG A 47 -13.01 21.03 8.24
N SER A 48 -13.17 20.82 6.94
CA SER A 48 -14.31 20.04 6.44
C SER A 48 -14.11 18.55 6.69
N LEU A 49 -15.21 17.80 6.71
CA LEU A 49 -15.19 16.34 6.75
C LEU A 49 -14.94 15.70 5.37
N ARG A 50 -14.53 16.48 4.35
CA ARG A 50 -14.17 15.90 3.06
C ARG A 50 -12.96 14.96 3.23
N PRO A 51 -12.89 13.87 2.45
CA PRO A 51 -11.75 12.97 2.46
C PRO A 51 -10.45 13.75 2.28
N LYS A 52 -9.42 13.38 3.04
CA LYS A 52 -8.13 14.06 3.02
C LYS A 52 -7.15 13.33 2.13
N GLU A 53 -6.35 14.06 1.38
CA GLU A 53 -5.34 13.45 0.50
C GLU A 53 -4.28 12.71 1.32
N VAL A 54 -3.87 11.53 0.84
CA VAL A 54 -2.70 10.82 1.35
C VAL A 54 -1.56 10.98 0.35
N LEU A 55 -0.46 11.53 0.83
CA LEU A 55 0.64 12.08 0.03
C LEU A 55 1.98 11.45 0.43
N VAL A 56 2.98 11.57 -0.43
CA VAL A 56 4.39 11.47 -0.05
C VAL A 56 4.84 12.83 0.47
N LEU A 57 5.30 12.87 1.71
CA LEU A 57 5.66 14.08 2.45
C LEU A 57 7.10 14.04 2.95
N GLY A 58 7.72 15.20 3.09
CA GLY A 58 8.99 15.37 3.82
C GLY A 58 8.75 15.84 5.27
N GLY A 59 9.80 15.83 6.07
CA GLY A 59 9.76 16.31 7.46
C GLY A 59 9.58 15.17 8.48
N THR A 60 8.92 15.47 9.59
CA THR A 60 8.72 14.50 10.69
C THR A 60 7.54 13.58 10.40
N PRO A 61 7.74 12.25 10.30
CA PRO A 61 6.66 11.32 10.03
C PRO A 61 5.64 11.25 11.17
N GLU A 62 4.38 11.02 10.81
CA GLU A 62 3.30 10.72 11.75
C GLU A 62 2.91 9.25 11.61
N ALA A 63 2.61 8.61 12.75
CA ALA A 63 2.29 7.19 12.82
C ALA A 63 1.01 6.82 12.06
N TRP A 64 1.05 5.71 11.33
CA TRP A 64 -0.12 4.97 10.88
C TRP A 64 -0.44 3.86 11.87
N SER A 65 -1.70 3.75 12.26
CA SER A 65 -2.23 2.55 12.92
C SER A 65 -2.57 1.52 11.85
N VAL A 66 -1.89 0.38 11.91
CA VAL A 66 -2.06 -0.77 11.02
C VAL A 66 -2.72 -1.88 11.84
N GLU A 67 -3.95 -2.24 11.50
CA GLU A 67 -4.75 -3.18 12.28
C GLU A 67 -5.22 -4.35 11.43
N ARG A 68 -4.65 -5.54 11.69
CA ARG A 68 -5.09 -6.80 11.07
C ARG A 68 -6.48 -7.19 11.56
N GLN A 69 -7.37 -7.45 10.61
CA GLN A 69 -8.75 -7.85 10.82
C GLN A 69 -8.88 -9.38 10.82
N SER A 70 -10.04 -9.89 11.25
CA SER A 70 -10.30 -11.34 11.34
C SER A 70 -10.28 -12.08 10.00
N ASP A 71 -10.45 -11.36 8.88
CA ASP A 71 -10.37 -11.90 7.52
C ASP A 71 -8.95 -11.87 6.94
N GLY A 72 -7.95 -11.49 7.74
CA GLY A 72 -6.55 -11.42 7.34
C GLY A 72 -6.16 -10.16 6.58
N LYS A 73 -7.11 -9.29 6.23
CA LYS A 73 -6.83 -7.96 5.66
C LYS A 73 -6.55 -6.94 6.75
N TYR A 74 -6.13 -5.74 6.36
CA TYR A 74 -5.72 -4.67 7.25
C TYR A 74 -6.60 -3.44 7.08
N ARG A 75 -6.88 -2.77 8.20
CA ARG A 75 -7.30 -1.38 8.23
C ARG A 75 -6.11 -0.51 8.55
N LEU A 76 -5.92 0.54 7.75
CA LEU A 76 -4.90 1.55 7.98
C LEU A 76 -5.59 2.86 8.33
N SER A 77 -5.10 3.53 9.36
CA SER A 77 -5.62 4.84 9.75
C SER A 77 -4.53 5.77 10.26
N GLN A 78 -4.71 7.07 10.02
CA GLN A 78 -3.85 8.13 10.52
C GLN A 78 -4.71 9.33 10.90
N ARG A 79 -4.48 9.89 12.10
CA ARG A 79 -5.22 11.05 12.62
C ARG A 79 -6.74 10.90 12.50
N GLY A 80 -7.24 9.73 12.92
CA GLY A 80 -8.67 9.39 12.93
C GLY A 80 -9.32 9.11 11.57
N GLY A 81 -8.57 9.27 10.46
CA GLY A 81 -9.07 8.96 9.12
C GLY A 81 -8.64 7.58 8.65
N PHE A 82 -9.55 6.84 8.00
CA PHE A 82 -9.27 5.50 7.45
C PHE A 82 -8.83 5.59 5.99
N ALA A 83 -7.76 4.89 5.64
CA ALA A 83 -7.29 4.83 4.27
C ALA A 83 -8.30 4.12 3.36
N GLY A 84 -8.60 4.76 2.23
CA GLY A 84 -9.49 4.21 1.21
C GLY A 84 -9.28 4.87 -0.15
N GLU A 85 -9.89 4.28 -1.16
CA GLU A 85 -9.81 4.73 -2.54
C GLU A 85 -10.96 5.68 -2.89
N SER A 86 -10.63 6.77 -3.58
CA SER A 86 -11.60 7.67 -4.21
C SER A 86 -11.03 8.18 -5.53
N ASN A 87 -11.73 7.92 -6.64
CA ASN A 87 -11.32 8.32 -7.99
C ASN A 87 -9.90 7.88 -8.36
N GLY A 88 -9.51 6.65 -7.98
CA GLY A 88 -8.17 6.10 -8.24
C GLY A 88 -7.06 6.77 -7.42
N ARG A 89 -7.40 7.51 -6.37
CA ARG A 89 -6.47 8.14 -5.43
C ARG A 89 -6.68 7.62 -4.03
N LEU A 90 -5.60 7.56 -3.26
CA LEU A 90 -5.68 7.23 -1.84
C LEU A 90 -6.09 8.48 -1.05
N VAL A 91 -7.09 8.30 -0.20
CA VAL A 91 -7.61 9.33 0.70
C VAL A 91 -7.83 8.76 2.10
N ALA A 92 -7.84 9.63 3.09
CA ALA A 92 -8.27 9.33 4.43
C ALA A 92 -9.74 9.77 4.61
N PHE A 93 -10.63 8.80 4.75
CA PHE A 93 -12.04 9.02 5.07
C PHE A 93 -12.20 9.36 6.55
N LEU A 94 -12.80 10.51 6.85
CA LEU A 94 -12.92 11.04 8.21
C LEU A 94 -14.19 10.56 8.91
N THR A 95 -15.12 9.95 8.18
CA THR A 95 -16.31 9.32 8.75
C THR A 95 -16.48 7.89 8.21
N ARG A 96 -17.18 7.05 8.98
CA ARG A 96 -17.38 5.64 8.60
C ARG A 96 -18.30 5.49 7.39
N GLU A 97 -19.23 6.42 7.18
CA GLU A 97 -20.17 6.38 6.05
C GLU A 97 -19.47 6.64 4.71
N GLN A 98 -18.33 7.35 4.71
CA GLN A 98 -17.60 7.69 3.49
C GLN A 98 -16.83 6.49 2.90
N GLY A 99 -16.41 5.55 3.76
CA GLY A 99 -15.70 4.36 3.32
C GLY A 99 -14.57 3.96 4.26
N THR A 100 -14.18 2.70 4.17
CA THR A 100 -13.06 2.11 4.89
C THR A 100 -12.64 0.88 4.11
N ASP A 101 -11.58 1.04 3.32
CA ASP A 101 -11.06 -0.09 2.57
C ASP A 101 -10.25 -1.00 3.49
N ARG A 102 -10.21 -2.27 3.07
CA ARG A 102 -9.42 -3.31 3.71
C ARG A 102 -8.35 -3.72 2.72
N TRP A 103 -7.11 -3.71 3.19
CA TRP A 103 -5.92 -3.87 2.37
C TRP A 103 -5.24 -5.21 2.68
N LEU A 104 -4.92 -5.98 1.66
CA LEU A 104 -3.94 -7.06 1.71
C LEU A 104 -2.56 -6.41 1.79
N ILE A 105 -1.74 -6.86 2.75
CA ILE A 105 -0.36 -6.41 2.92
C ILE A 105 0.53 -7.64 2.82
N ASP A 106 1.24 -7.76 1.71
CA ASP A 106 2.08 -8.92 1.39
C ASP A 106 3.52 -8.48 1.22
N SER A 107 4.44 -9.24 1.82
CA SER A 107 5.88 -9.00 1.71
C SER A 107 6.34 -9.19 0.27
N SER A 108 7.16 -8.27 -0.26
CA SER A 108 7.91 -8.58 -1.48
C SER A 108 8.99 -9.60 -1.11
N THR A 109 9.00 -10.74 -1.80
CA THR A 109 9.81 -11.92 -1.44
C THR A 109 11.32 -11.74 -1.65
N GLU A 110 11.76 -10.58 -2.15
CA GLU A 110 13.18 -10.27 -2.40
C GLU A 110 13.75 -9.15 -1.52
N ASP A 111 12.95 -8.18 -1.04
CA ASP A 111 13.50 -6.90 -0.56
C ASP A 111 13.66 -6.78 0.97
N GLY A 112 13.23 -7.78 1.74
CA GLY A 112 13.39 -7.84 3.20
C GLY A 112 12.07 -7.93 3.96
N ASN A 113 12.14 -8.26 5.25
CA ASN A 113 10.97 -8.57 6.09
C ASN A 113 10.06 -7.36 6.40
N ASP A 114 10.40 -6.18 5.91
CA ASP A 114 9.73 -4.91 6.22
C ASP A 114 9.24 -4.15 4.98
N ILE A 115 9.38 -4.71 3.77
CA ILE A 115 8.87 -4.13 2.52
C ILE A 115 7.62 -4.87 2.07
N PHE A 116 6.58 -4.10 1.74
CA PHE A 116 5.26 -4.61 1.43
C PHE A 116 4.65 -3.94 0.22
N THR A 117 3.79 -4.70 -0.46
CA THR A 117 2.74 -4.14 -1.32
C THR A 117 1.47 -3.94 -0.50
N LEU A 118 0.64 -2.95 -0.87
CA LEU A 118 -0.68 -2.75 -0.26
C LEU A 118 -1.77 -2.83 -1.32
N ALA A 119 -2.53 -3.91 -1.35
CA ALA A 119 -3.54 -4.16 -2.38
C ALA A 119 -4.95 -4.19 -1.77
N ARG A 120 -5.93 -3.48 -2.34
CA ARG A 120 -7.34 -3.58 -1.90
C ARG A 120 -7.93 -4.94 -2.29
N ASP A 121 -7.58 -5.35 -3.50
CA ASP A 121 -7.93 -6.58 -4.19
C ASP A 121 -6.76 -6.95 -5.10
N PRO A 122 -6.72 -8.16 -5.70
CA PRO A 122 -5.60 -8.60 -6.55
C PRO A 122 -5.31 -7.70 -7.76
N SER A 123 -6.20 -6.74 -8.06
CA SER A 123 -6.13 -5.89 -9.24
C SER A 123 -5.86 -4.43 -8.94
N ARG A 124 -5.78 -3.97 -7.67
CA ARG A 124 -5.51 -2.56 -7.34
C ARG A 124 -4.79 -2.40 -6.01
N GLY A 125 -3.74 -1.59 -5.98
CA GLY A 125 -2.98 -1.27 -4.78
C GLY A 125 -2.40 0.13 -4.78
N TRP A 126 -1.67 0.44 -3.70
CA TRP A 126 -1.03 1.75 -3.51
C TRP A 126 0.13 1.87 -4.50
N ILE A 127 0.15 2.98 -5.23
CA ILE A 127 1.24 3.32 -6.14
C ILE A 127 1.66 4.75 -5.83
N THR A 128 2.93 4.95 -5.56
CA THR A 128 3.50 6.28 -5.40
C THR A 128 3.59 6.97 -6.76
N PRO A 129 3.32 8.29 -6.82
CA PRO A 129 3.55 9.03 -8.06
C PRO A 129 5.05 9.04 -8.38
N PRO A 130 5.43 9.24 -9.66
CA PRO A 130 6.82 9.32 -10.07
C PRO A 130 7.61 10.34 -9.22
N PRO A 131 8.80 9.99 -8.68
CA PRO A 131 9.56 10.88 -7.80
C PRO A 131 9.92 12.25 -8.42
N ASN A 132 10.06 12.27 -9.75
CA ASN A 132 10.36 13.43 -10.56
C ASN A 132 9.14 14.31 -10.87
N ASP A 133 7.93 13.90 -10.50
CA ASP A 133 6.75 14.75 -10.58
C ASP A 133 6.60 15.55 -9.29
N GLU A 134 6.98 16.82 -9.33
CA GLU A 134 6.84 17.73 -8.19
C GLU A 134 5.40 18.21 -7.98
N ASN A 135 4.54 18.08 -9.00
CA ASN A 135 3.16 18.56 -8.95
C ASN A 135 2.18 17.51 -8.41
N ASP A 136 2.53 16.23 -8.51
CA ASP A 136 1.74 15.13 -7.96
C ASP A 136 2.51 14.37 -6.88
N ARG A 137 2.06 14.54 -5.64
CA ARG A 137 2.57 13.80 -4.48
C ARG A 137 1.54 12.85 -3.90
N GLN A 138 0.34 12.77 -4.47
CA GLN A 138 -0.73 11.94 -3.90
C GLN A 138 -0.56 10.49 -4.32
N ILE A 139 -0.71 9.57 -3.36
CA ILE A 139 -0.68 8.14 -3.62
C ILE A 139 -1.87 7.77 -4.51
N TRP A 140 -1.60 7.01 -5.56
CA TRP A 140 -2.58 6.45 -6.48
C TRP A 140 -3.07 5.10 -5.97
N VAL A 141 -4.28 4.72 -6.37
CA VAL A 141 -4.79 3.37 -6.18
C VAL A 141 -5.13 2.78 -7.55
N GLN A 142 -4.23 1.98 -8.08
CA GLN A 142 -4.25 1.48 -9.47
C GLN A 142 -3.80 0.03 -9.53
N PRO A 143 -4.00 -0.67 -10.67
CA PRO A 143 -3.45 -2.00 -10.84
C PRO A 143 -1.96 -2.08 -10.64
N LEU A 144 -1.54 -3.00 -9.77
CA LEU A 144 -0.14 -3.30 -9.52
C LEU A 144 0.47 -3.98 -10.76
N ILE A 145 1.67 -3.56 -11.11
CA ILE A 145 2.43 -4.11 -12.23
C ILE A 145 3.38 -5.18 -11.67
N ILE A 146 3.10 -6.43 -12.06
CA ILE A 146 3.90 -7.56 -11.63
C ILE A 146 4.88 -7.93 -12.75
N GLY A 147 6.17 -7.79 -12.48
CA GLY A 147 7.24 -8.21 -13.39
C GLY A 147 7.32 -9.72 -13.52
N ALA A 148 7.70 -10.20 -14.71
CA ALA A 148 7.97 -11.62 -14.92
C ALA A 148 9.29 -12.01 -14.21
N GLY A 149 9.18 -12.86 -13.19
CA GLY A 149 10.31 -13.35 -12.39
C GLY A 149 9.86 -14.46 -11.44
N GLU A 150 10.82 -15.22 -10.89
CA GLU A 150 10.58 -16.15 -9.78
C GLU A 150 11.62 -15.87 -8.67
N PRO A 151 11.23 -15.18 -7.59
CA PRO A 151 9.87 -14.69 -7.33
C PRO A 151 9.44 -13.48 -8.20
N PRO A 152 8.13 -13.16 -8.24
CA PRO A 152 7.65 -11.96 -8.91
C PRO A 152 8.26 -10.68 -8.32
N PHE A 153 8.64 -9.74 -9.20
CA PHE A 153 9.19 -8.44 -8.80
C PHE A 153 8.15 -7.33 -8.99
N TYR A 154 8.11 -6.38 -8.07
CA TYR A 154 7.27 -5.18 -8.12
C TYR A 154 8.14 -3.93 -8.30
N PRO A 155 7.72 -2.96 -9.12
CA PRO A 155 8.49 -1.72 -9.25
C PRO A 155 8.55 -0.98 -7.91
N PRO A 156 9.61 -0.21 -7.62
CA PRO A 156 9.76 0.54 -6.36
C PRO A 156 8.60 1.50 -6.06
N THR A 157 7.83 1.90 -7.08
CA THR A 157 6.63 2.74 -6.92
C THR A 157 5.50 2.03 -6.18
N GLU A 158 5.49 0.71 -6.15
CA GLU A 158 4.47 -0.14 -5.54
C GLU A 158 4.92 -0.76 -4.21
N LEU A 159 6.15 -0.45 -3.78
CA LEU A 159 6.79 -0.99 -2.59
C LEU A 159 6.88 0.04 -1.48
N PHE A 160 6.51 -0.39 -0.27
CA PHE A 160 6.45 0.45 0.92
C PHE A 160 7.09 -0.26 2.09
N ARG A 161 8.06 0.40 2.72
CA ARG A 161 8.69 -0.08 3.95
C ARG A 161 7.88 0.34 5.17
N PHE A 162 7.62 -0.60 6.08
CA PHE A 162 6.94 -0.34 7.34
C PHE A 162 7.96 -0.37 8.47
N VAL A 163 8.24 0.80 9.03
CA VAL A 163 9.13 0.94 10.18
C VAL A 163 8.28 0.97 11.47
N PRO A 164 8.34 -0.05 12.34
CA PRO A 164 7.54 -0.07 13.55
C PRO A 164 7.97 1.05 14.50
N LEU A 165 6.99 1.73 15.07
CA LEU A 165 7.18 2.57 16.24
C LEU A 165 7.00 1.64 17.44
N TYR A 166 8.08 1.31 18.13
CA TYR A 166 7.98 0.57 19.38
C TYR A 166 7.27 1.47 20.41
N ASP A 167 6.11 1.02 20.89
CA ASP A 167 5.59 1.53 22.17
C ASP A 167 6.55 1.00 23.25
N GLU A 168 7.17 1.91 24.02
CA GLU A 168 7.93 1.56 25.23
C GLU A 168 7.08 0.82 26.27
#